data_AF-A0A6I2L2I8-F1
#
_entry.id   AF-A0A6I2L2I8-F1
#
_cell.length_a   1.000
_cell.length_b   1.000
_cell.length_c   1.000
_cell.angle_alpha   90.00
_cell.angle_beta   90.00
_cell.angle_gamma   90.00
#
_symmetry.space_group_name_H-M   'P 1'
#
loop_
_entity.id
_entity.type
_entity.pdbx_description
1 polymer ?
#
loop_
_entity_poly.entity_id
_entity_poly.type
_entity_poly.pdbx_seq_one_letter_code
_entity_poly.pdbx_strand_id
1 'polypeptide(L)'
;MQDRYNGWAIDFTKNVHMYTHSLKAEKSGEIFDVPCEDTPFGYVGIWPLGLHLDAPLLQDLLRGLGDWAEQANMPYRLYSTGTDYQTNGR
;
A
#
# COMPACT_ATOMS: atom_id res chain seq x y z
N MET A 1 -13.51 -13.37 -8.18
CA MET A 1 -12.84 -13.59 -6.88
C MET A 1 -12.08 -12.31 -6.59
N GLN A 2 -12.20 -11.73 -5.40
CA GLN A 2 -11.27 -10.68 -4.98
C GLN A 2 -9.94 -11.36 -4.69
N ASP A 3 -8.88 -10.96 -5.37
CA ASP A 3 -7.53 -11.41 -5.07
C ASP A 3 -7.17 -10.99 -3.64
N ARG A 4 -6.68 -11.96 -2.86
CA ARG A 4 -6.24 -11.73 -1.48
C ARG A 4 -4.74 -11.87 -1.40
N TYR A 5 -4.08 -10.85 -0.85
CA TYR A 5 -2.63 -10.76 -0.73
C TYR A 5 -2.25 -10.98 0.74
N ASN A 6 -1.73 -12.16 1.10
CA ASN A 6 -1.57 -12.59 2.51
C ASN A 6 -2.86 -12.46 3.36
N GLY A 7 -4.01 -12.75 2.74
CA GLY A 7 -5.31 -12.65 3.39
C GLY A 7 -5.89 -11.24 3.45
N TRP A 8 -5.16 -10.23 2.97
CA TRP A 8 -5.65 -8.86 2.79
C TRP A 8 -6.43 -8.73 1.49
N ALA A 9 -7.64 -8.19 1.55
CA ALA A 9 -8.31 -7.64 0.38
C ALA A 9 -7.80 -6.21 0.17
N ILE A 10 -7.21 -5.94 -0.99
CA ILE A 10 -6.66 -4.62 -1.32
C ILE A 10 -7.54 -4.00 -2.41
N ASP A 11 -8.11 -2.84 -2.12
CA ASP A 11 -8.82 -2.00 -3.09
C ASP A 11 -7.99 -0.75 -3.34
N PHE A 12 -7.65 -0.53 -4.60
CA PHE A 12 -6.89 0.64 -5.02
C PHE A 12 -7.62 1.40 -6.12
N THR A 13 -7.98 2.63 -5.80
CA THR A 13 -8.62 3.56 -6.72
C THR A 13 -7.70 4.75 -6.94
N LYS A 14 -7.19 4.88 -8.17
CA LYS A 14 -6.40 6.04 -8.59
C LYS A 14 -7.27 7.29 -8.71
N ASN A 15 -6.64 8.46 -8.57
CA ASN A 15 -7.20 9.78 -8.87
C ASN A 15 -8.49 10.14 -8.12
N VAL A 16 -8.62 9.74 -6.86
CA VAL A 16 -9.76 10.16 -6.03
C VAL A 16 -9.75 11.68 -5.83
N HIS A 17 -8.55 12.29 -5.72
CA HIS A 17 -8.37 13.75 -5.76
C HIS A 17 -7.01 14.14 -6.36
N MET A 18 -6.98 14.60 -7.62
CA MET A 18 -5.82 15.10 -8.39
C MET A 18 -4.57 14.19 -8.38
N TYR A 19 -3.90 14.02 -7.23
CA TYR A 19 -2.74 13.14 -6.99
C TYR A 19 -2.95 12.11 -5.87
N THR A 20 -4.00 12.25 -5.06
CA THR A 20 -4.34 11.32 -3.97
C THR A 20 -5.07 10.11 -4.53
N HIS A 21 -4.68 8.94 -4.04
CA HIS A 21 -5.34 7.68 -4.34
C HIS A 21 -6.02 7.16 -3.09
N SER A 22 -7.04 6.34 -3.27
CA SER A 22 -7.58 5.54 -2.17
C SER A 22 -6.96 4.17 -2.24
N LEU A 23 -6.30 3.74 -1.17
CA LEU A 23 -5.78 2.40 -0.99
C LEU A 23 -6.35 1.85 0.31
N LYS A 24 -7.32 0.94 0.20
CA LYS A 24 -7.95 0.29 1.34
C LYS A 24 -7.40 -1.12 1.47
N ALA A 25 -6.98 -1.46 2.68
CA ALA A 25 -6.57 -2.82 3.03
C ALA A 25 -7.54 -3.38 4.07
N GLU A 26 -8.18 -4.50 3.77
CA GLU A 26 -9.12 -5.17 4.68
C GLU A 26 -8.64 -6.57 5.04
N LYS A 27 -8.65 -6.90 6.34
CA LYS A 27 -8.44 -8.26 6.84
C LYS A 27 -9.26 -8.50 8.09
N SER A 28 -9.95 -9.64 8.15
CA SER A 28 -10.79 -10.03 9.30
C SER A 28 -11.88 -9.01 9.70
N GLY A 29 -12.36 -8.20 8.76
CA GLY A 29 -13.37 -7.17 9.00
C GLY A 29 -12.83 -5.82 9.48
N GLU A 30 -11.51 -5.70 9.67
CA GLU A 30 -10.84 -4.42 9.91
C GLU A 30 -10.39 -3.82 8.58
N ILE A 31 -10.69 -2.53 8.38
CA ILE A 31 -10.36 -1.78 7.16
C ILE A 31 -9.40 -0.66 7.52
N PHE A 32 -8.29 -0.57 6.78
CA PHE A 32 -7.31 0.49 6.90
C PHE A 32 -7.24 1.30 5.61
N ASP A 33 -7.39 2.63 5.73
CA ASP A 33 -7.13 3.58 4.63
C ASP A 33 -5.64 3.93 4.62
N VAL A 34 -4.88 3.23 3.77
CA VAL A 34 -3.43 3.38 3.65
C VAL A 34 -3.10 4.66 2.88
N PRO A 35 -2.35 5.61 3.47
CA PRO A 35 -1.95 6.82 2.76
C PRO A 35 -1.12 6.51 1.51
N CYS A 36 -1.52 7.04 0.36
CA CYS A 36 -0.78 6.93 -0.89
C CYS A 36 -1.10 8.05 -1.88
N GLU A 37 -0.11 8.40 -2.70
CA GLU A 37 -0.24 9.43 -3.73
C GLU A 37 0.75 9.21 -4.88
N ASP A 38 0.45 9.80 -6.04
CA ASP A 38 1.42 9.96 -7.12
C ASP A 38 2.49 10.96 -6.70
N THR A 39 3.76 10.58 -6.86
CA THR A 39 4.88 11.47 -6.58
C THR A 39 5.34 12.21 -7.84
N PRO A 40 6.00 13.39 -7.71
CA PRO A 40 6.59 14.10 -8.84
C PRO A 40 7.68 13.31 -9.60
N PHE A 41 8.12 12.19 -9.04
CA PHE A 41 9.17 11.32 -9.58
C PHE A 41 8.62 10.14 -10.39
N GLY A 42 7.30 10.07 -10.61
CA GLY A 42 6.69 9.08 -11.51
C GLY A 42 6.39 7.72 -10.86
N TYR A 43 6.35 7.64 -9.53
CA TYR A 43 5.94 6.45 -8.78
C TYR A 43 4.86 6.77 -7.76
N VAL A 44 4.10 5.76 -7.36
CA VAL A 44 3.14 5.84 -6.26
C VAL A 44 3.86 5.64 -4.93
N GLY A 45 3.83 6.64 -4.06
CA GLY A 45 4.28 6.52 -2.67
C GLY A 45 3.20 5.86 -1.82
N ILE A 46 3.56 4.88 -1.00
CA ILE A 46 2.65 4.17 -0.09
C ILE A 46 3.22 4.22 1.32
N TRP A 47 2.51 4.81 2.28
CA TRP A 47 2.99 5.05 3.64
C TRP A 47 2.12 4.39 4.72
N PRO A 48 2.25 3.06 4.94
CA PRO A 48 1.50 2.34 5.98
C PRO A 48 1.83 2.80 7.40
N LEU A 49 3.01 3.41 7.59
CA LEU A 49 3.47 3.92 8.88
C LEU A 49 2.56 5.01 9.47
N GLY A 50 1.79 5.72 8.63
CA GLY A 50 0.81 6.71 9.08
C GLY A 50 -0.39 6.11 9.83
N LEU A 51 -0.56 4.79 9.82
CA LEU A 51 -1.65 4.09 10.48
C LEU A 51 -1.38 3.80 11.97
N HIS A 52 -0.16 4.02 12.46
CA HIS A 52 0.23 3.80 13.86
C HIS A 52 -0.13 2.40 14.42
N LEU A 53 -0.03 1.36 13.58
CA LEU A 53 -0.28 -0.04 13.95
C LEU A 53 0.84 -0.60 14.83
N ASP A 54 0.55 -1.67 15.57
CA ASP A 54 1.58 -2.42 16.28
C ASP A 54 2.50 -3.17 15.29
N ALA A 55 3.72 -3.47 15.72
CA ALA A 55 4.75 -3.99 14.82
C ALA A 55 4.35 -5.30 14.12
N PRO A 56 3.73 -6.31 14.78
CA PRO A 56 3.27 -7.52 14.10
C PRO A 56 2.26 -7.26 12.99
N LEU A 57 1.22 -6.44 13.25
CA LEU A 57 0.20 -6.12 12.26
C LEU A 57 0.75 -5.29 11.11
N LEU A 58 1.62 -4.32 11.40
CA LEU A 58 2.30 -3.52 10.39
C LEU A 58 3.13 -4.40 9.45
N GLN A 59 3.90 -5.36 9.99
CA GLN A 59 4.72 -6.26 9.18
C GLN A 59 3.86 -7.19 8.31
N ASP A 60 2.72 -7.65 8.83
CA ASP A 60 1.76 -8.45 8.07
C ASP A 60 1.10 -7.63 6.95
N LEU A 61 0.69 -6.39 7.23
CA LEU A 61 0.15 -5.46 6.24
C LEU A 61 1.17 -5.12 5.15
N LEU A 62 2.43 -4.82 5.53
CA LEU A 62 3.51 -4.54 4.57
C LEU A 62 3.71 -5.70 3.59
N ARG A 63 3.59 -6.94 4.06
CA ARG A 63 3.69 -8.11 3.18
C ARG A 63 2.52 -8.20 2.20
N GLY A 64 1.29 -7.97 2.68
CA GLY A 64 0.10 -7.93 1.82
C GLY A 64 0.18 -6.83 0.77
N LEU A 65 0.60 -5.62 1.16
CA LEU A 65 0.78 -4.49 0.25
C LEU A 65 1.91 -4.71 -0.75
N GLY A 66 3.02 -5.34 -0.34
CA GLY A 66 4.12 -5.68 -1.24
C GLY A 66 3.69 -6.67 -2.32
N ASP A 67 3.03 -7.76 -1.93
CA ASP A 67 2.52 -8.77 -2.86
C ASP A 67 1.52 -8.18 -3.86
N TRP A 68 0.69 -7.24 -3.41
CA TRP A 68 -0.22 -6.48 -4.27
C TRP A 68 0.52 -5.54 -5.21
N ALA A 69 1.44 -4.72 -4.68
CA ALA A 69 2.13 -3.68 -5.44
C ALA A 69 3.02 -4.25 -6.55
N GLU A 70 3.65 -5.40 -6.31
CA GLU A 70 4.37 -6.15 -7.35
C GLU A 70 3.47 -6.54 -8.54
N GLN A 71 2.21 -6.85 -8.27
CA GLN A 71 1.22 -7.23 -9.28
C GLN A 71 0.52 -6.03 -9.92
N ALA A 72 0.49 -4.88 -9.25
CA ALA A 72 -0.20 -3.66 -9.68
C ALA A 72 0.38 -2.99 -10.94
N ASN A 73 1.42 -3.58 -11.57
CA ASN A 73 2.05 -3.14 -12.81
C ASN A 73 2.37 -1.63 -12.86
N MET A 74 2.71 -1.04 -11.72
CA MET A 74 3.04 0.38 -11.58
C MET A 74 4.35 0.57 -10.80
N PRO A 75 5.14 1.62 -11.08
CA PRO A 75 6.24 2.01 -10.22
C PRO A 75 5.71 2.41 -8.84
N TYR A 76 6.27 1.83 -7.78
CA TYR A 76 5.83 2.11 -6.41
C TYR A 76 7.00 2.23 -5.45
N ARG A 77 6.77 2.90 -4.32
CA ARG A 77 7.62 2.82 -3.13
C ARG A 77 6.77 2.55 -1.91
N LEU A 78 6.92 1.37 -1.33
CA LEU A 78 6.25 0.94 -0.10
C LEU A 78 7.18 1.19 1.08
N TYR A 79 6.89 2.21 1.88
CA TYR A 79 7.76 2.62 2.98
C TYR A 79 7.58 1.72 4.19
N SER A 80 8.66 1.05 4.59
CA SER A 80 8.74 0.23 5.80
C SER A 80 9.35 0.98 6.98
N THR A 81 10.12 2.03 6.71
CA THR A 81 10.59 3.04 7.68
C THR A 81 10.49 4.44 7.05
N GLY A 82 10.93 5.48 7.77
CA GLY A 82 11.01 6.84 7.20
C GLY A 82 12.01 6.98 6.05
N THR A 83 12.93 6.03 5.89
CA THR A 83 14.00 6.08 4.88
C THR A 83 14.05 4.83 4.00
N ASP A 84 13.57 3.70 4.49
CA ASP A 84 13.59 2.42 3.79
C ASP A 84 12.25 2.15 3.10
N TYR A 85 12.33 1.65 1.87
CA TYR A 85 11.16 1.29 1.08
C TYR A 85 11.43 0.09 0.18
N GLN A 86 10.38 -0.66 -0.13
CA GLN A 86 10.36 -1.67 -1.18
C GLN A 86 9.91 -1.04 -2.49
N THR A 87 10.45 -1.48 -3.61
CA THR A 87 10.10 -0.99 -4.95
C THR A 87 10.40 -2.06 -6.00
N ASN A 88 9.67 -2.03 -7.11
CA ASN A 88 9.93 -2.91 -8.27
C ASN A 88 10.97 -2.34 -9.26
N GLY A 89 11.58 -1.17 -8.97
CA GLY A 89 12.66 -0.60 -9.77
C GLY A 89 12.28 -0.19 -11.20
N ARG A 90 10.97 -0.01 -11.47
CA ARG A 90 10.43 0.40 -12.77
C ARG A 90 10.41 1.91 -12.96
#